data_AF-A0A6G0Y5Z3-F1
#
_entry.id   AF-A0A6G0Y5Z3-F1
#
_cell.length_a   1.000
_cell.length_b   1.000
_cell.length_c   1.000
_cell.angle_alpha   90.00
_cell.angle_beta   90.00
_cell.angle_gamma   90.00
#
_symmetry.space_group_name_H-M   'P 1'
#
loop_
_entity.id
_entity.type
_entity.pdbx_description
1 polymer ?
#
loop_
_entity_poly.entity_id
_entity_poly.type
_entity_poly.pdbx_seq_one_letter_code
_entity_poly.pdbx_strand_id
1 'polypeptide(L)'
;MAINVEDIRAPRYAELVAEVTNLRALMQSRQEAADNMAGLQAEVTALRAQLVAQSRTSSTRDSVAPSEVSGFRVVPNINKGIGIIKGNETPYQAEDWLKTIRGMFMTNGWPFDYTLQYIRIYVDGAARDWFSCRNFDDWEYFERRFRRTFIRMTSVSDRADAMKSRVQNSKEVIMDYFQPKMRMCRDLKLDFDASKDYVLRGLLSRELDCMRLDVHTSTKMTYWKICCVGNV
;
A
#
# COMPACT_ATOMS: atom_id res chain seq x y z
N MET A 1 -24.16 17.31 48.93
CA MET A 1 -25.42 17.74 48.28
C MET A 1 -26.46 17.88 49.37
N ALA A 2 -26.79 19.12 49.74
CA ALA A 2 -27.79 19.40 50.76
C ALA A 2 -29.18 19.09 50.19
N ILE A 3 -29.91 18.18 50.85
CA ILE A 3 -31.31 17.93 50.53
C ILE A 3 -32.09 19.08 51.20
N ASN A 4 -32.68 19.95 50.39
CA ASN A 4 -33.55 21.03 50.87
C ASN A 4 -34.82 20.39 51.47
N VAL A 5 -34.99 20.49 52.78
CA VAL A 5 -36.09 19.87 53.54
C VAL A 5 -37.36 20.74 53.55
N GLU A 6 -37.34 21.93 52.93
CA GLU A 6 -38.42 22.92 53.05
C GLU A 6 -39.62 22.75 52.11
N ASP A 7 -39.69 21.70 51.27
CA ASP A 7 -40.77 21.57 50.28
C ASP A 7 -41.51 20.22 50.31
N ILE A 8 -41.60 19.58 51.48
CA ILE A 8 -42.46 18.40 51.67
C ILE A 8 -43.89 18.86 51.92
N ARG A 9 -44.53 19.40 50.88
CA ARG A 9 -45.98 19.63 50.88
C ARG A 9 -46.68 18.33 50.50
N ALA A 10 -47.59 17.85 51.35
CA ALA A 10 -48.38 16.67 51.01
C ALA A 10 -49.13 16.94 49.69
N PRO A 11 -48.92 16.13 48.64
CA PRO A 11 -49.51 16.37 47.34
C PRO A 11 -51.03 16.37 47.46
N ARG A 12 -51.68 17.37 46.85
CA ARG A 12 -53.14 17.42 46.84
C ARG A 12 -53.67 16.24 46.03
N TYR A 13 -54.83 15.72 46.41
CA TYR A 13 -55.45 14.56 45.73
C TYR A 13 -55.49 14.71 44.19
N ALA A 14 -55.73 15.91 43.69
CA ALA A 14 -55.73 16.20 42.25
C ALA A 14 -54.35 16.00 41.58
N GLU A 15 -53.25 16.31 42.27
CA GLU A 15 -51.88 16.13 41.78
C GLU A 15 -51.51 14.64 41.76
N LEU A 16 -51.92 13.88 42.78
CA LEU A 16 -51.76 12.43 42.83
C LEU A 16 -52.51 11.72 41.70
N VAL A 17 -53.75 12.15 41.40
CA VAL A 17 -54.53 11.58 40.29
C VAL A 17 -53.87 11.89 38.95
N ALA A 18 -53.39 13.12 38.74
CA ALA A 18 -52.67 13.49 37.52
C ALA A 18 -51.38 12.66 37.34
N GLU A 19 -50.63 12.44 38.41
CA GLU A 19 -49.40 11.65 38.37
C GLU A 19 -49.68 10.17 38.05
N VAL A 20 -50.72 9.58 38.66
CA VAL A 20 -51.13 8.21 38.36
C VAL A 20 -51.57 8.07 36.89
N THR A 21 -52.24 9.07 36.31
CA THR A 21 -52.58 9.05 34.89
C THR A 21 -51.35 9.14 33.99
N ASN A 22 -50.37 9.96 34.35
CA ASN A 22 -49.13 10.12 33.60
C ASN A 22 -48.29 8.82 33.63
N LEU A 23 -48.17 8.20 34.81
CA LEU A 23 -47.47 6.93 34.97
C LEU A 23 -48.14 5.79 34.19
N ARG A 24 -49.47 5.76 34.12
CA ARG A 24 -50.19 4.79 33.29
C ARG A 24 -49.93 4.99 31.80
N ALA A 25 -49.93 6.23 31.33
CA ALA A 25 -49.60 6.55 29.93
C ALA A 25 -48.15 6.17 29.59
N LEU A 26 -47.21 6.41 30.50
CA LEU A 26 -45.80 6.05 30.33
C LEU A 26 -45.60 4.52 30.30
N MET A 27 -46.32 3.78 31.15
CA MET A 27 -46.32 2.32 31.13
C MET A 27 -46.88 1.76 29.81
N GLN A 28 -47.94 2.36 29.27
CA GLN A 28 -48.51 1.95 27.98
C GLN A 28 -47.52 2.20 26.82
N SER A 29 -46.91 3.38 26.74
CA SER A 29 -45.90 3.68 25.73
C SER A 29 -44.69 2.73 25.78
N ARG A 30 -44.27 2.37 27.00
CA ARG A 30 -43.16 1.42 27.19
C ARG A 30 -43.53 -0.02 26.79
N GLN A 31 -44.78 -0.42 27.01
CA GLN A 31 -45.29 -1.72 26.58
C GLN A 31 -45.35 -1.81 25.05
N GLU A 32 -45.88 -0.78 24.38
CA GLU A 32 -45.91 -0.72 22.91
C GLU A 32 -44.51 -0.77 22.28
N ALA A 33 -43.53 -0.10 22.90
CA ALA A 33 -42.14 -0.18 22.46
C ALA A 33 -41.54 -1.59 22.61
N ALA A 34 -41.90 -2.31 23.68
CA ALA A 34 -41.47 -3.70 23.88
C ALA A 34 -42.10 -4.65 22.86
N ASP A 35 -43.38 -4.46 22.55
CA ASP A 35 -44.12 -5.27 21.57
C ASP A 35 -43.56 -5.03 20.15
N ASN A 36 -43.25 -3.79 19.79
CA ASN A 36 -42.60 -3.44 18.53
C ASN A 36 -41.19 -4.06 18.40
N MET A 37 -40.41 -4.04 19.49
CA MET A 37 -39.09 -4.66 19.52
C MET A 37 -39.15 -6.20 19.40
N ALA A 38 -40.14 -6.82 20.04
CA ALA A 38 -40.39 -8.26 19.91
C ALA A 38 -40.80 -8.65 18.47
N GLY A 39 -41.64 -7.82 17.82
CA GLY A 39 -42.00 -7.98 16.41
C GLY A 39 -40.78 -7.91 15.49
N LEU A 40 -39.91 -6.92 15.68
CA LEU A 40 -38.67 -6.79 14.90
C LEU A 40 -37.72 -7.99 15.10
N GLN A 41 -37.61 -8.49 16.34
CA GLN A 41 -36.80 -9.67 16.64
C GLN A 41 -37.35 -10.95 15.99
N ALA A 42 -38.67 -11.11 15.95
CA ALA A 42 -39.32 -12.23 15.27
C ALA A 42 -39.06 -12.17 13.75
N GLU A 43 -39.12 -10.99 13.15
CA GLU A 43 -38.84 -10.78 11.72
C GLU A 43 -37.36 -11.08 11.37
N VAL A 44 -36.42 -10.58 12.17
CA VAL A 44 -34.98 -10.90 12.00
C VAL A 44 -34.73 -12.40 12.12
N THR A 45 -35.43 -13.07 13.03
CA THR A 45 -35.31 -14.53 13.21
C THR A 45 -35.90 -15.29 12.02
N ALA A 46 -37.02 -14.83 11.48
CA ALA A 46 -37.63 -15.41 10.27
C ALA A 46 -36.75 -15.23 9.03
N LEU A 47 -36.15 -14.05 8.83
CA LEU A 47 -35.21 -13.78 7.73
C LEU A 47 -33.94 -14.65 7.84
N ARG A 48 -33.41 -14.82 9.06
CA ARG A 48 -32.29 -15.76 9.31
C ARG A 48 -32.66 -17.20 8.98
N ALA A 49 -33.86 -17.65 9.34
CA ALA A 49 -34.34 -18.99 9.02
C ALA A 49 -34.51 -19.20 7.50
N GLN A 50 -34.99 -18.19 6.77
CA GLN A 50 -35.08 -18.23 5.30
C GLN A 50 -33.71 -18.30 4.62
N LEU A 51 -32.71 -17.54 5.09
CA LEU A 51 -31.32 -17.62 4.62
C LEU A 51 -30.72 -19.03 4.82
N VAL A 52 -30.96 -19.64 5.97
CA VAL A 52 -30.51 -21.02 6.26
C VAL A 52 -31.23 -22.05 5.39
N ALA A 53 -32.52 -21.85 5.10
CA ALA A 53 -33.29 -22.74 4.22
C ALA A 53 -32.85 -22.63 2.75
N GLN A 54 -32.63 -21.42 2.24
CA GLN A 54 -32.10 -21.20 0.88
C GLN A 54 -30.69 -21.78 0.71
N SER A 55 -29.88 -21.77 1.78
CA SER A 55 -28.55 -22.41 1.79
C SER A 55 -28.61 -23.93 1.73
N ARG A 56 -29.74 -24.57 2.08
CA ARG A 56 -29.91 -26.03 2.08
C ARG A 56 -30.41 -26.60 0.75
N THR A 57 -31.07 -25.80 -0.08
CA THR A 57 -31.63 -26.27 -1.36
C THR A 57 -30.62 -26.31 -2.51
N SER A 58 -29.41 -25.79 -2.33
CA SER A 58 -28.36 -25.72 -3.36
C SER A 58 -27.28 -26.82 -3.25
N SER A 59 -27.43 -27.80 -2.35
CA SER A 59 -26.37 -28.78 -2.09
C SER A 59 -26.89 -30.21 -1.92
N THR A 60 -27.21 -30.85 -3.04
CA THR A 60 -27.03 -32.30 -3.23
C THR A 60 -25.81 -32.51 -4.13
N ARG A 61 -24.61 -32.52 -3.52
CA ARG A 61 -23.51 -33.47 -3.77
C ARG A 61 -22.25 -33.06 -3.00
N ASP A 62 -21.89 -33.94 -2.06
CA ASP A 62 -20.58 -34.25 -1.49
C ASP A 62 -19.79 -33.18 -0.70
N SER A 63 -19.84 -33.38 0.62
CA SER A 63 -18.89 -33.08 1.69
C SER A 63 -17.47 -32.67 1.30
N VAL A 64 -17.10 -31.39 1.48
CA VAL A 64 -15.79 -30.92 2.00
C VAL A 64 -16.02 -29.53 2.64
N ALA A 65 -15.49 -29.36 3.87
CA ALA A 65 -15.03 -28.15 4.62
C ALA A 65 -15.37 -26.71 4.13
N PRO A 66 -15.36 -25.68 5.01
CA PRO A 66 -15.93 -24.36 4.71
C PRO A 66 -15.14 -23.66 3.60
N SER A 67 -15.65 -23.77 2.37
CA SER A 67 -15.25 -22.93 1.27
C SER A 67 -15.87 -21.56 1.49
N GLU A 68 -15.17 -20.70 2.26
CA GLU A 68 -15.06 -19.29 1.91
C GLU A 68 -15.05 -19.20 0.39
N VAL A 69 -15.84 -18.31 -0.19
CA VAL A 69 -15.85 -18.07 -1.62
C VAL A 69 -14.42 -17.74 -2.03
N SER A 70 -13.67 -18.77 -2.43
CA SER A 70 -12.42 -18.64 -3.16
C SER A 70 -12.89 -18.20 -4.53
N GLY A 71 -13.30 -16.93 -4.61
CA GLY A 71 -13.19 -16.20 -5.85
C GLY A 71 -11.76 -16.46 -6.28
N PHE A 72 -11.60 -17.26 -7.34
CA PHE A 72 -10.30 -17.55 -7.90
C PHE A 72 -9.77 -16.20 -8.40
N ARG A 73 -9.15 -15.45 -7.49
CA ARG A 73 -8.21 -14.41 -7.84
C ARG A 73 -7.06 -15.23 -8.39
N VAL A 74 -7.09 -15.46 -9.70
CA VAL A 74 -5.90 -15.82 -10.44
C VAL A 74 -4.98 -14.63 -10.23
N VAL A 75 -4.23 -14.68 -9.15
CA VAL A 75 -3.13 -13.79 -8.91
C VAL A 75 -2.23 -14.06 -10.11
N PRO A 76 -1.96 -13.07 -10.98
CA PRO A 76 -0.95 -13.23 -12.01
C PRO A 76 0.28 -13.84 -11.36
N ASN A 77 1.07 -14.63 -12.06
CA ASN A 77 2.30 -15.20 -11.49
C ASN A 77 3.29 -14.04 -11.22
N ILE A 78 3.07 -13.29 -10.14
CA ILE A 78 3.74 -12.04 -9.79
C ILE A 78 5.22 -12.32 -9.51
N ASN A 79 5.53 -13.59 -9.23
CA ASN A 79 6.84 -14.16 -9.04
C ASN A 79 7.80 -13.97 -10.23
N LYS A 80 7.28 -13.74 -11.44
CA LYS A 80 8.13 -13.56 -12.63
C LYS A 80 8.77 -12.17 -12.74
N GLY A 81 8.31 -11.19 -11.96
CA GLY A 81 8.80 -9.81 -12.03
C GLY A 81 9.82 -9.43 -10.95
N ILE A 82 9.97 -10.23 -9.90
CA ILE A 82 10.80 -9.88 -8.74
C ILE A 82 12.13 -10.60 -8.83
N GLY A 83 13.20 -9.82 -8.93
CA GLY A 83 14.57 -10.34 -8.91
C GLY A 83 14.93 -10.92 -7.55
N ILE A 84 15.84 -11.91 -7.55
CA ILE A 84 16.44 -12.45 -6.33
C ILE A 84 17.54 -11.48 -5.87
N ILE A 85 17.57 -11.16 -4.58
CA ILE A 85 18.63 -10.36 -3.96
C ILE A 85 19.62 -11.27 -3.22
N LYS A 86 20.90 -11.18 -3.57
CA LYS A 86 22.01 -12.00 -3.06
C LYS A 86 22.88 -11.27 -2.03
N GLY A 87 22.79 -9.94 -1.97
CA GLY A 87 23.54 -9.07 -1.07
C GLY A 87 24.78 -8.43 -1.68
N ASN A 88 25.04 -8.65 -2.97
CA ASN A 88 26.13 -8.02 -3.74
C ASN A 88 25.63 -6.97 -4.75
N GLU A 89 24.34 -6.65 -4.69
CA GLU A 89 23.71 -5.68 -5.57
C GLU A 89 24.19 -4.26 -5.28
N THR A 90 24.05 -3.40 -6.28
CA THR A 90 24.24 -1.96 -6.08
C THR A 90 23.15 -1.42 -5.14
N PRO A 91 23.43 -0.37 -4.35
CA PRO A 91 22.44 0.26 -3.47
C PRO A 91 21.13 0.63 -4.19
N TYR A 92 21.25 1.03 -5.47
CA TYR A 92 20.11 1.38 -6.32
C TYR A 92 19.23 0.17 -6.66
N GLN A 93 19.84 -0.95 -7.00
CA GLN A 93 19.11 -2.20 -7.28
C GLN A 93 18.41 -2.71 -6.02
N ALA A 94 19.08 -2.64 -4.87
CA ALA A 94 18.48 -3.01 -3.59
C ALA A 94 17.29 -2.10 -3.22
N GLU A 95 17.38 -0.79 -3.49
CA GLU A 95 16.27 0.13 -3.25
C GLU A 95 15.09 -0.09 -4.21
N ASP A 96 15.36 -0.31 -5.49
CA ASP A 96 14.31 -0.59 -6.49
C ASP A 96 13.57 -1.90 -6.18
N TRP A 97 14.32 -2.92 -5.77
CA TRP A 97 13.77 -4.18 -5.29
C TRP A 97 12.85 -3.99 -4.08
N LEU A 98 13.29 -3.21 -3.08
CA LEU A 98 12.50 -2.89 -1.89
C LEU A 98 11.21 -2.14 -2.24
N LYS A 99 11.27 -1.18 -3.18
CA LYS A 99 10.10 -0.45 -3.70
C LYS A 99 9.14 -1.36 -4.44
N THR A 100 9.66 -2.32 -5.21
CA THR A 100 8.86 -3.29 -5.95
C THR A 100 8.07 -4.18 -5.01
N ILE A 101 8.72 -4.72 -3.97
CA ILE A 101 8.05 -5.53 -2.94
C ILE A 101 7.00 -4.70 -2.22
N ARG A 102 7.35 -3.46 -1.85
CA ARG A 102 6.41 -2.53 -1.22
C ARG A 102 5.16 -2.27 -2.05
N GLY A 103 5.33 -1.93 -3.32
CA GLY A 103 4.20 -1.72 -4.24
C GLY A 103 3.35 -2.99 -4.37
N MET A 104 3.98 -4.15 -4.41
CA MET A 104 3.31 -5.43 -4.57
C MET A 104 2.43 -5.78 -3.37
N PHE A 105 2.96 -5.78 -2.14
CA PHE A 105 2.16 -6.19 -0.99
C PHE A 105 1.10 -5.14 -0.64
N MET A 106 1.37 -3.85 -0.89
CA MET A 106 0.38 -2.77 -0.72
C MET A 106 -0.78 -2.91 -1.72
N THR A 107 -0.48 -3.20 -2.99
CA THR A 107 -1.52 -3.39 -4.02
C THR A 107 -2.36 -4.63 -3.76
N ASN A 108 -1.75 -5.68 -3.21
CA ASN A 108 -2.44 -6.92 -2.94
C ASN A 108 -3.07 -7.01 -1.54
N GLY A 109 -2.77 -6.05 -0.65
CA GLY A 109 -3.26 -6.05 0.73
C GLY A 109 -2.73 -7.22 1.56
N TRP A 110 -1.48 -7.65 1.33
CA TRP A 110 -0.94 -8.82 2.01
C TRP A 110 -0.59 -8.51 3.48
N PRO A 111 -0.91 -9.42 4.42
CA PRO A 111 -0.41 -9.35 5.77
C PRO A 111 1.12 -9.35 5.83
N PHE A 112 1.68 -8.75 6.88
CA PHE A 112 3.14 -8.65 7.03
C PHE A 112 3.81 -10.03 7.12
N ASP A 113 3.22 -10.99 7.85
CA ASP A 113 3.75 -12.36 7.97
C ASP A 113 3.87 -13.06 6.61
N TYR A 114 2.87 -12.87 5.74
CA TYR A 114 2.90 -13.41 4.39
C TYR A 114 3.99 -12.72 3.55
N THR A 115 4.11 -11.41 3.67
CA THR A 115 5.17 -10.63 3.00
C THR A 115 6.56 -11.08 3.43
N LEU A 116 6.74 -11.43 4.70
CA LEU A 116 8.01 -11.90 5.23
C LEU A 116 8.38 -13.29 4.69
N GLN A 117 7.41 -14.21 4.62
CA GLN A 117 7.60 -15.50 3.97
C GLN A 117 7.90 -15.35 2.48
N TYR A 118 7.23 -14.40 1.83
CA TYR A 118 7.49 -14.07 0.44
C TYR A 118 8.93 -13.58 0.24
N ILE A 119 9.36 -12.59 1.01
CA ILE A 119 10.75 -12.07 0.99
C ILE A 119 11.76 -13.20 1.17
N ARG A 120 11.50 -14.14 2.08
CA ARG A 120 12.41 -15.27 2.34
C ARG A 120 12.70 -16.11 1.08
N ILE A 121 11.78 -16.15 0.13
CA ILE A 121 11.94 -16.89 -1.14
C ILE A 121 12.82 -16.11 -2.13
N TYR A 122 12.78 -14.76 -2.10
CA TYR A 122 13.51 -13.88 -3.02
C TYR A 122 14.85 -13.39 -2.49
N VAL A 123 15.25 -13.86 -1.31
CA VAL A 123 16.51 -13.51 -0.68
C VAL A 123 17.42 -14.73 -0.70
N ASP A 124 18.63 -14.56 -1.24
CA ASP A 124 19.62 -15.62 -1.41
C ASP A 124 21.01 -15.14 -0.94
N GLY A 125 21.99 -16.04 -0.87
CA GLY A 125 23.37 -15.74 -0.51
C GLY A 125 23.54 -14.99 0.82
N ALA A 126 24.38 -13.95 0.83
CA ALA A 126 24.66 -13.16 2.03
C ALA A 126 23.42 -12.42 2.56
N ALA A 127 22.48 -12.08 1.68
CA ALA A 127 21.23 -11.48 2.10
C ALA A 127 20.33 -12.47 2.86
N ARG A 128 20.40 -13.76 2.51
CA ARG A 128 19.64 -14.82 3.21
C ARG A 128 20.19 -15.09 4.59
N ASP A 129 21.50 -15.09 4.75
CA ASP A 129 22.14 -15.22 6.06
C ASP A 129 21.79 -14.03 6.95
N TRP A 130 21.87 -12.81 6.40
CA TRP A 130 21.45 -11.60 7.11
C TRP A 130 19.97 -11.63 7.54
N PHE A 131 19.09 -12.17 6.68
CA PHE A 131 17.66 -12.29 6.96
C PHE A 131 17.38 -13.35 8.02
N SER A 132 18.05 -14.52 7.93
CA SER A 132 17.87 -15.64 8.85
C SER A 132 18.33 -15.35 10.27
N CYS A 133 19.33 -14.48 10.44
CA CYS A 133 19.83 -14.09 11.77
C CYS A 133 18.97 -13.05 12.49
N ARG A 134 17.80 -12.66 11.95
CA ARG A 134 17.00 -11.54 12.46
C ARG A 134 15.51 -11.87 12.47
N ASN A 135 14.82 -11.34 13.48
CA ASN A 135 13.36 -11.27 13.50
C ASN A 135 12.92 -9.85 13.15
N PHE A 136 11.81 -9.77 12.43
CA PHE A 136 11.18 -8.52 12.03
C PHE A 136 9.74 -8.58 12.49
N ASP A 137 9.34 -7.61 13.32
CA ASP A 137 7.98 -7.54 13.87
C ASP A 137 7.07 -6.61 13.05
N ASP A 138 7.68 -5.71 12.27
CA ASP A 138 6.98 -4.71 11.46
C ASP A 138 7.74 -4.40 10.16
N TRP A 139 6.99 -3.98 9.14
CA TRP A 139 7.52 -3.56 7.85
C TRP A 139 8.47 -2.38 7.98
N GLU A 140 8.15 -1.36 8.78
CA GLU A 140 9.02 -0.20 8.91
C GLU A 140 10.37 -0.55 9.53
N TYR A 141 10.36 -1.51 10.47
CA TYR A 141 11.57 -2.02 11.09
C TYR A 141 12.42 -2.81 10.08
N PHE A 142 11.79 -3.68 9.29
CA PHE A 142 12.44 -4.39 8.18
C PHE A 142 13.05 -3.40 7.18
N GLU A 143 12.25 -2.43 6.69
CA GLU A 143 12.66 -1.45 5.67
C GLU A 143 13.88 -0.66 6.13
N ARG A 144 13.87 -0.17 7.38
CA ARG A 144 14.97 0.62 7.95
C ARG A 144 16.27 -0.20 8.07
N ARG A 145 16.16 -1.45 8.50
CA ARG A 145 17.31 -2.36 8.67
C ARG A 145 17.88 -2.80 7.33
N PHE A 146 17.00 -3.11 6.38
CA PHE A 146 17.36 -3.46 5.02
C PHE A 146 18.10 -2.29 4.35
N ARG A 147 17.53 -1.08 4.43
CA ARG A 147 18.18 0.14 3.95
C ARG A 147 19.56 0.30 4.59
N ARG A 148 19.68 0.24 5.91
CA ARG A 148 20.97 0.40 6.61
C ARG A 148 22.04 -0.61 6.16
N THR A 149 21.65 -1.83 5.79
CA THR A 149 22.59 -2.92 5.47
C THR A 149 23.00 -2.91 4.00
N PHE A 150 22.01 -2.91 3.10
CA PHE A 150 22.24 -3.08 1.65
C PHE A 150 22.23 -1.74 0.90
N ILE A 151 21.42 -0.79 1.37
CA ILE A 151 21.33 0.55 0.80
C ILE A 151 22.16 1.47 1.71
N ARG A 152 23.46 1.20 1.79
CA ARG A 152 24.38 2.13 2.46
C ARG A 152 24.10 3.52 1.90
N MET A 153 23.82 4.48 2.77
CA MET A 153 23.59 5.86 2.34
C MET A 153 24.85 6.35 1.63
N THR A 154 24.87 6.26 0.31
CA THR A 154 25.82 6.98 -0.51
C THR A 154 25.54 8.46 -0.25
N SER A 155 26.57 9.19 0.17
CA SER A 155 26.44 10.62 0.39
C SER A 155 25.94 11.27 -0.91
N VAL A 156 25.34 12.46 -0.82
CA VAL A 156 24.96 13.24 -2.03
C VAL A 156 26.15 13.35 -2.98
N SER A 157 27.36 13.50 -2.43
CA SER A 157 28.63 13.51 -3.16
C SER A 157 28.91 12.19 -3.88
N ASP A 158 28.83 11.05 -3.20
CA ASP A 158 29.08 9.74 -3.82
C ASP A 158 28.09 9.45 -4.96
N ARG A 159 26.83 9.89 -4.79
CA ARG A 159 25.80 9.78 -5.85
C ARG A 159 26.11 10.69 -7.03
N ALA A 160 26.57 11.91 -6.77
CA ALA A 160 27.01 12.84 -7.81
C ALA A 160 28.24 12.31 -8.56
N ASP A 161 29.19 11.70 -7.86
CA ASP A 161 30.40 11.14 -8.45
C ASP A 161 30.11 9.87 -9.27
N ALA A 162 29.22 9.01 -8.78
CA ALA A 162 28.69 7.87 -9.55
C ALA A 162 27.94 8.33 -10.82
N MET A 163 27.16 9.41 -10.72
CA MET A 163 26.49 10.00 -11.88
C MET A 163 27.51 10.55 -12.88
N LYS A 164 28.53 11.28 -12.43
CA LYS A 164 29.57 11.84 -13.30
C LYS A 164 30.40 10.76 -13.99
N SER A 165 30.78 9.70 -13.28
CA SER A 165 31.60 8.60 -13.81
C SER A 165 30.87 7.72 -14.82
N ARG A 166 29.53 7.74 -14.83
CA ARG A 166 28.74 7.00 -15.81
C ARG A 166 28.88 7.61 -17.21
N VAL A 167 29.65 6.96 -18.06
CA VAL A 167 29.81 7.28 -19.49
C VAL A 167 29.23 6.11 -20.30
N GLN A 168 28.70 6.40 -21.49
CA GLN A 168 28.22 5.39 -22.42
C GLN A 168 29.39 4.51 -22.90
N ASN A 169 29.17 3.19 -22.93
CA ASN A 169 30.17 2.26 -23.46
C ASN A 169 30.11 2.19 -25.00
N SER A 170 31.24 1.90 -25.66
CA SER A 170 31.31 1.84 -27.14
C SER A 170 30.39 0.80 -27.80
N LYS A 171 29.87 -0.17 -27.04
CA LYS A 171 28.95 -1.21 -27.53
C LYS A 171 27.54 -1.07 -26.95
N GLU A 172 27.29 -0.03 -26.16
CA GLU A 172 26.04 0.18 -25.46
C GLU A 172 25.08 1.04 -26.29
N VAL A 173 23.83 0.58 -26.39
CA VAL A 173 22.77 1.32 -27.09
C VAL A 173 22.45 2.59 -26.31
N ILE A 174 22.17 3.69 -27.04
CA ILE A 174 21.86 5.01 -26.48
C ILE A 174 20.85 4.94 -25.34
N MET A 175 19.77 4.19 -25.52
CA MET A 175 18.69 4.09 -24.55
C MET A 175 19.11 3.40 -23.24
N ASP A 176 20.00 2.42 -23.34
CA ASP A 176 20.54 1.68 -22.18
C ASP A 176 21.48 2.55 -21.35
N TYR A 177 22.13 3.55 -21.98
CA TYR A 177 22.86 4.60 -21.27
C TYR A 177 21.93 5.70 -20.73
N PHE A 178 21.03 6.19 -21.58
CA PHE A 178 20.22 7.37 -21.32
C PHE A 178 19.27 7.19 -20.14
N GLN A 179 18.52 6.08 -20.10
CA GLN A 179 17.50 5.85 -19.07
C GLN A 179 18.11 5.75 -17.65
N PRO A 180 19.18 4.97 -17.42
CA PRO A 180 19.86 4.96 -16.13
C PRO A 180 20.50 6.31 -15.78
N LYS A 181 21.13 7.01 -16.74
CA LYS A 181 21.77 8.32 -16.50
C LYS A 181 20.75 9.37 -16.07
N MET A 182 19.60 9.44 -16.75
CA MET A 182 18.50 10.35 -16.38
C MET A 182 17.92 10.04 -15.01
N ARG A 183 17.79 8.76 -14.67
CA ARG A 183 17.34 8.33 -13.34
C ARG A 183 18.27 8.87 -12.26
N MET A 184 19.59 8.76 -12.44
CA MET A 184 20.57 9.32 -11.50
C MET A 184 20.46 10.84 -11.36
N CYS A 185 20.23 11.56 -12.46
CA CYS A 185 20.00 13.02 -12.43
C CYS A 185 18.74 13.39 -11.64
N ARG A 186 17.65 12.62 -11.80
CA ARG A 186 16.41 12.80 -11.04
C ARG A 186 16.59 12.54 -9.55
N ASP A 187 17.37 11.53 -9.19
CA ASP A 187 17.66 11.20 -7.78
C ASP A 187 18.49 12.29 -7.07
N LEU A 188 19.24 13.08 -7.85
CA LEU A 188 19.96 14.28 -7.40
C LEU A 188 19.14 15.56 -7.49
N LYS A 189 17.89 15.49 -7.99
CA LYS A 189 16.99 16.63 -8.23
C LYS A 189 17.64 17.76 -9.03
N LEU A 190 18.41 17.39 -10.07
CA LEU A 190 19.03 18.37 -10.97
C LEU A 190 17.99 19.01 -11.89
N ASP A 191 18.19 20.28 -12.20
CA ASP A 191 17.40 20.97 -13.21
C ASP A 191 17.58 20.35 -14.60
N PHE A 192 16.65 20.65 -15.49
CA PHE A 192 16.67 20.12 -16.86
C PHE A 192 17.96 20.45 -17.61
N ASP A 193 18.41 21.71 -17.53
CA ASP A 193 19.63 22.14 -18.24
C ASP A 193 20.89 21.49 -17.67
N ALA A 194 20.98 21.33 -16.35
CA ALA A 194 22.06 20.61 -15.71
C ALA A 194 22.05 19.12 -16.10
N SER A 195 20.88 18.48 -16.04
CA SER A 195 20.70 17.07 -16.42
C SER A 195 21.11 16.83 -17.87
N LYS A 196 20.75 17.75 -18.77
CA LYS A 196 21.10 17.70 -20.18
C LYS A 196 22.60 17.77 -20.42
N ASP A 197 23.26 18.72 -19.79
CA ASP A 197 24.70 18.88 -19.89
C ASP A 197 25.45 17.63 -19.39
N TYR A 198 25.03 17.03 -18.27
CA TYR A 198 25.62 15.78 -17.77
C TYR A 198 25.38 14.56 -18.65
N VAL A 199 24.20 14.46 -19.29
CA VAL A 199 23.90 13.37 -20.22
C VAL A 199 24.77 13.50 -21.46
N LEU A 200 24.83 14.69 -22.07
CA LEU A 200 25.61 14.95 -23.27
C LEU A 200 27.10 14.71 -23.04
N ARG A 201 27.65 15.13 -21.89
CA ARG A 201 29.08 14.90 -21.56
C ARG A 201 29.48 13.43 -21.51
N GLY A 202 28.54 12.53 -21.23
CA GLY A 202 28.82 11.09 -21.16
C GLY A 202 28.44 10.29 -22.41
N LEU A 203 27.95 10.93 -23.48
CA LEU A 203 27.65 10.25 -24.75
C LEU A 203 28.92 10.03 -25.58
N LEU A 204 28.94 8.96 -26.38
CA LEU A 204 30.02 8.77 -27.35
C LEU A 204 29.94 9.83 -28.47
N SER A 205 31.13 10.29 -28.90
CA SER A 205 31.32 11.34 -29.91
C SER A 205 30.51 11.16 -31.20
N ARG A 206 30.29 9.92 -31.66
CA ARG A 206 29.54 9.66 -32.90
C ARG A 206 28.05 9.95 -32.78
N GLU A 207 27.50 9.86 -31.58
CA GLU A 207 26.08 10.08 -31.32
C GLU A 207 25.79 11.52 -30.91
N LEU A 208 26.79 12.21 -30.36
CA LEU A 208 26.74 13.65 -30.14
C LEU A 208 26.50 14.41 -31.45
N ASP A 209 27.13 13.99 -32.55
CA ASP A 209 26.88 14.58 -33.87
C ASP A 209 25.43 14.37 -34.33
N CYS A 210 24.87 13.17 -34.12
CA CYS A 210 23.49 12.85 -34.47
C CYS A 210 22.48 13.67 -33.63
N MET A 211 22.68 13.75 -32.30
CA MET A 211 21.78 14.52 -31.43
C MET A 211 21.93 16.04 -31.62
N ARG A 212 23.13 16.53 -31.89
CA ARG A 212 23.39 17.95 -32.18
C ARG A 212 22.72 18.40 -33.48
N LEU A 213 22.62 17.52 -34.47
CA LEU A 213 21.85 17.74 -35.70
C LEU A 213 20.33 17.64 -35.47
N ASP A 214 19.88 16.77 -34.56
CA ASP A 214 18.46 16.59 -34.23
C ASP A 214 17.85 17.75 -33.41
N VAL A 215 18.64 18.66 -32.83
CA VAL A 215 18.13 19.88 -32.17
C VAL A 215 17.34 20.78 -33.14
N HIS A 216 17.52 20.61 -34.45
CA HIS A 216 16.76 21.34 -35.47
C HIS A 216 15.45 20.64 -35.90
N THR A 217 15.17 19.41 -35.46
CA THR A 217 13.92 18.71 -35.78
C THR A 217 13.06 18.48 -34.54
N SER A 218 11.93 19.19 -34.53
CA SER A 218 11.03 19.46 -33.39
C SER A 218 10.40 18.23 -32.71
N THR A 219 10.59 17.01 -33.22
CA THR A 219 9.74 15.86 -32.85
C THR A 219 10.33 14.98 -31.74
N LYS A 220 11.66 14.91 -31.59
CA LYS A 220 12.31 14.12 -30.52
C LYS A 220 12.46 14.91 -29.21
N MET A 221 12.45 16.24 -29.29
CA MET A 221 12.54 17.14 -28.13
C MET A 221 11.29 17.08 -27.25
N THR A 222 10.12 16.82 -27.84
CA THR A 222 8.85 16.60 -27.12
C THR A 222 8.92 15.35 -26.26
N TYR A 223 9.44 14.23 -26.79
CA TYR A 223 9.59 12.98 -26.02
C TYR A 223 10.54 13.17 -24.82
N TRP A 224 11.62 13.93 -25.03
CA TRP A 224 12.57 14.27 -23.97
C TRP A 224 11.95 15.17 -22.89
N LYS A 225 11.19 16.20 -23.29
CA LYS A 225 10.50 17.11 -22.37
C LYS A 225 9.40 16.39 -21.56
N ILE A 226 8.66 15.47 -22.20
CA ILE A 226 7.60 14.66 -21.57
C ILE A 226 8.17 13.64 -20.57
N CYS A 227 9.32 13.03 -20.85
CA CYS A 227 9.93 12.07 -19.91
C CYS A 227 10.69 12.74 -18.75
N CYS A 228 11.19 13.97 -18.93
CA CYS A 228 12.00 14.67 -17.92
C CYS A 228 11.18 15.58 -17.00
N VAL A 229 10.10 16.16 -17.50
CA VAL A 229 9.17 16.99 -16.72
C VAL A 229 7.94 16.13 -16.49
N GLY A 230 7.90 15.43 -15.35
CA GLY A 230 6.64 14.82 -14.90
C GLY A 230 5.55 15.89 -14.94
N ASN A 231 4.43 15.57 -15.57
CA ASN A 231 3.25 16.43 -15.64
C ASN A 231 3.02 17.11 -14.28
N VAL A 232 2.96 18.44 -14.30
CA VAL A 232 2.17 19.20 -13.33
C VAL A 232 0.71 18.84 -13.54
#